data_AF-A0A3D5EAS7-F1
#
_entry.id   AF-A0A3D5EAS7-F1
#
_cell.length_a   1.000
_cell.length_b   1.000
_cell.length_c   1.000
_cell.angle_alpha   90.00
_cell.angle_beta   90.00
_cell.angle_gamma   90.00
#
_symmetry.space_group_name_H-M   'P 1'
#
loop_
_entity.id
_entity.type
_entity.pdbx_description
1 polymer ?
#
loop_
_entity_poly.entity_id
_entity_poly.type
_entity_poly.pdbx_seq_one_letter_code
_entity_poly.pdbx_strand_id
1 'polypeptide(L)' 'NTVNTLDVSLAESLRMASLYPAQYLGLHKKGRLLSGFDADFVVLDDDQYVKATYIAGKAL' A
#
# COMPACT_ATOMS: atom_id res chain seq x y z
N ASN A 1 14.30 -0.51 3.39
CA ASN A 1 13.11 -0.14 2.59
C ASN A 1 13.36 1.24 2.01
N THR A 2 12.60 1.69 0.99
CA THR A 2 12.87 2.98 0.31
C THR A 2 12.85 4.18 1.26
N VAL A 3 12.13 4.10 2.38
CA VAL A 3 12.19 5.10 3.46
C VAL A 3 13.59 5.21 4.05
N ASN A 4 14.18 4.08 4.46
CA ASN A 4 15.48 4.06 5.13
C ASN A 4 16.68 4.07 4.18
N THR A 5 16.48 3.76 2.89
CA THR A 5 17.58 3.63 1.90
C THR A 5 17.63 4.72 0.84
N LEU A 6 16.51 5.43 0.59
CA LEU A 6 16.43 6.47 -0.45
C LEU A 6 16.04 7.84 0.11
N ASP A 7 15.96 8.00 1.43
CA ASP A 7 15.56 9.24 2.12
C ASP A 7 14.19 9.79 1.63
N VAL A 8 13.27 8.87 1.32
CA VAL A 8 11.92 9.17 0.85
C VAL A 8 10.95 9.07 2.02
N SER A 9 10.09 10.06 2.23
CA SER A 9 9.07 9.99 3.30
C SER A 9 8.25 8.69 3.25
N LEU A 10 7.79 8.21 4.40
CA LEU A 10 6.94 7.00 4.48
C LEU A 10 5.73 7.10 3.55
N ALA A 11 5.06 8.25 3.53
CA ALA A 11 3.90 8.47 2.68
C ALA A 11 4.23 8.33 1.17
N GLU A 12 5.38 8.84 0.75
CA GLU A 12 5.82 8.72 -0.65
C GLU A 12 6.24 7.29 -1.00
N SER A 13 6.98 6.63 -0.10
CA SER A 13 7.34 5.21 -0.27
C SER A 13 6.10 4.32 -0.41
N LEU A 14 5.04 4.59 0.36
CA LEU A 14 3.77 3.87 0.24
C LEU A 14 3.07 4.15 -1.09
N ARG A 15 3.11 5.38 -1.60
CA ARG A 15 2.58 5.71 -2.94
C ARG A 15 3.36 5.00 -4.04
N MET A 16 4.69 4.93 -3.95
CA MET A 16 5.53 4.18 -4.87
C MET A 16 5.25 2.68 -4.86
N ALA A 17 4.91 2.12 -3.70
CA ALA A 17 4.58 0.70 -3.56
C ALA A 17 3.15 0.34 -3.98
N SER A 18 2.24 1.32 -4.13
CA SER A 18 0.81 1.06 -4.31
C SER A 18 0.15 1.94 -5.37
N LEU A 19 0.02 3.24 -5.11
CA LEU A 19 -0.67 4.20 -5.97
C LEU A 19 -0.06 4.30 -7.37
N TYR A 20 1.26 4.49 -7.48
CA TYR A 20 1.89 4.70 -8.79
C TYR A 20 1.85 3.45 -9.68
N PRO A 21 2.13 2.23 -9.15
CA PRO A 21 1.90 1.00 -9.92
C PRO A 21 0.45 0.85 -10.37
N ALA A 22 -0.53 1.12 -9.50
CA ALA A 22 -1.94 1.02 -9.85
C ALA A 22 -2.34 2.03 -10.95
N GLN A 23 -1.84 3.27 -10.87
CA GLN A 23 -2.05 4.28 -11.91
C GLN A 23 -1.41 3.89 -13.24
N TYR A 24 -0.16 3.42 -13.21
CA TYR A 24 0.56 2.96 -14.40
C TYR A 24 -0.16 1.81 -15.11
N LEU A 25 -0.75 0.89 -14.34
CA LEU A 25 -1.50 -0.26 -14.85
C LEU A 25 -2.98 0.06 -15.16
N GLY A 26 -3.47 1.28 -14.92
CA GLY A 26 -4.88 1.63 -15.12
C GLY A 26 -5.85 0.96 -14.13
N LEU A 27 -5.38 0.52 -12.96
CA LEU A 27 -6.19 -0.16 -11.96
C LEU A 27 -6.97 0.86 -11.11
N HIS A 28 -8.18 1.21 -11.55
CA HIS A 28 -8.99 2.27 -10.95
C HIS A 28 -9.42 2.04 -9.48
N LYS A 29 -9.47 0.78 -9.03
CA LYS A 29 -9.89 0.37 -7.68
C LYS A 29 -8.75 -0.11 -6.77
N LYS A 30 -7.49 0.07 -7.19
CA LYS A 30 -6.29 -0.35 -6.43
C LYS A 30 -5.43 0.85 -6.05
N GLY A 31 -4.49 0.62 -5.13
CA GLY A 31 -3.46 1.60 -4.76
C GLY A 31 -3.94 2.75 -3.86
N ARG A 32 -5.19 2.71 -3.37
CA ARG A 32 -5.75 3.68 -2.42
C ARG A 32 -6.70 2.98 -1.45
N LEU A 33 -6.71 3.45 -0.21
CA LEU A 33 -7.65 3.01 0.82
C LEU A 33 -8.79 4.03 0.94
N LEU A 34 -9.83 3.85 0.12
CA LEU A 34 -11.00 4.74 0.05
C LEU A 34 -12.26 3.90 -0.12
N SER A 35 -13.42 4.46 0.25
CA SER A 35 -14.71 3.80 -0.01
C SER A 35 -14.91 3.55 -1.51
N GLY A 36 -15.40 2.36 -1.87
CA GLY A 36 -15.60 1.92 -3.26
C GLY A 36 -14.37 1.30 -3.94
N PHE A 37 -13.21 1.26 -3.28
CA PHE A 37 -12.01 0.55 -3.73
C PHE A 37 -12.00 -0.89 -3.21
N ASP A 38 -11.17 -1.73 -3.81
CA ASP A 38 -11.01 -3.09 -3.30
C ASP A 38 -10.29 -3.05 -1.95
N ALA A 39 -10.77 -3.87 -1.01
CA ALA A 39 -10.20 -3.98 0.33
C ALA A 39 -8.92 -4.82 0.34
N ASP A 40 -7.92 -4.36 -0.42
CA ASP A 40 -6.57 -4.90 -0.50
C ASP A 40 -5.62 -3.96 0.24
N PHE A 41 -5.17 -4.37 1.42
CA PHE A 41 -4.29 -3.56 2.24
C PHE A 41 -3.41 -4.42 3.14
N VAL A 42 -2.34 -3.80 3.64
CA VAL A 42 -1.38 -4.41 4.56
C VAL A 42 -1.41 -3.59 5.85
N VAL A 43 -1.44 -4.28 6.99
CA VAL A 43 -1.30 -3.66 8.31
C VAL A 43 0.18 -3.71 8.68
N LEU A 44 0.76 -2.55 8.97
CA LEU A 44 2.14 -2.41 9.41
C LEU A 44 2.17 -2.02 10.89
N ASP A 45 3.20 -2.43 11.62
CA ASP A 45 3.52 -1.86 12.93
C ASP A 45 4.38 -0.59 12.81
N ASP A 46 4.71 0.00 13.95
CA ASP A 46 5.48 1.26 14.04
C ASP A 46 6.89 1.12 13.44
N ASP A 47 7.43 -0.10 13.43
CA ASP A 47 8.71 -0.46 12.83
C ASP A 47 8.59 -0.83 11.33
N GLN A 48 7.38 -0.67 10.76
CA GLN A 48 7.04 -0.94 9.36
C GLN A 48 7.12 -2.43 8.96
N TYR A 49 7.02 -3.35 9.93
CA TYR A 49 6.87 -4.77 9.67
C TYR A 49 5.41 -5.15 9.44
N VAL A 50 5.19 -6.13 8.56
CA VAL A 50 3.84 -6.61 8.23
C VAL A 50 3.27 -7.40 9.40
N LYS A 51 2.11 -6.96 9.90
CA LYS A 51 1.30 -7.68 10.89
C LYS A 51 0.21 -8.54 10.27
N ALA A 52 -0.39 -8.07 9.18
CA ALA A 52 -1.47 -8.77 8.48
C ALA A 52 -1.60 -8.27 7.04
N THR A 53 -2.15 -9.12 6.18
CA THR A 53 -2.47 -8.78 4.79
C THR A 53 -3.92 -9.15 4.51
N TYR A 54 -4.64 -8.27 3.83
CA TYR A 54 -6.01 -8.49 3.42
C TYR A 54 -6.10 -8.46 1.89
N ILE A 55 -6.79 -9.44 1.31
CA ILE A 55 -7.12 -9.49 -0.12
C ILE A 55 -8.63 -9.62 -0.25
N ALA A 56 -9.24 -8.71 -1.01
CA ALA A 56 -10.68 -8.61 -1.19
C ALA A 56 -11.46 -8.62 0.15
N GLY A 57 -10.90 -7.96 1.17
CA GLY A 57 -11.48 -7.86 2.52
C GLY A 57 -11.31 -9.11 3.39
N LYS A 58 -10.58 -10.14 2.93
CA LYS A 58 -10.30 -11.35 3.71
C LYS A 58 -8.85 -11.34 4.19
N ALA A 59 -8.65 -11.64 5.47
CA ALA A 59 -7.31 -11.87 6.01
C ALA A 59 -6.69 -13.11 5.35
N LEU A 60 -5.44 -12.97 4.93
CA LEU A 60 -4.58 -14.08 4.48
C LEU A 60 -4.05 -14.88 5.68
#